data_AF-A0A1J5KCP3-F1
#
_entry.id   AF-A0A1J5KCP3-F1
#
_cell.length_a   1.000
_cell.length_b   1.000
_cell.length_c   1.000
_cell.angle_alpha   90.00
_cell.angle_beta   90.00
_cell.angle_gamma   90.00
#
_symmetry.space_group_name_H-M   'P 1'
#
loop_
_entity.id
_entity.type
_entity.pdbx_description
1 polymer ?
#
loop_
_entity_poly.entity_id
_entity_poly.type
_entity_poly.pdbx_seq_one_letter_code
_entity_poly.pdbx_strand_id
1 'polypeptide(L)'
;MRLLKYSLILLSLNTFSFSGTDCFDSSFEVGVSHKSFPFGLLEKSLTVTKKGCELTFAHNQWKYLNKKWVVDICRDPIHIKAAEGSVDVFRKIASCNTVKNSFCKQYTKLKRVIEDDGLIFASGVKSEIESDHGKVYCSYVLIEEYLKKSVVFNKGQNYDHILKNNRNETASEDSGFSVDPTSGKANF
;
A
#
# COMPACT_ATOMS: atom_id res chain seq x y z
N MET A 1 -16.42 -58.37 0.07
CA MET A 1 -16.67 -56.94 -0.23
C MET A 1 -16.32 -56.12 1.01
N ARG A 2 -15.13 -55.50 1.05
CA ARG A 2 -14.74 -54.56 2.11
C ARG A 2 -14.84 -53.15 1.55
N LEU A 3 -15.94 -52.47 1.87
CA LEU A 3 -16.11 -51.05 1.58
C LEU A 3 -15.20 -50.28 2.55
N LEU A 4 -14.10 -49.75 2.03
CA LEU A 4 -13.29 -48.75 2.73
C LEU A 4 -14.19 -47.53 2.97
N LYS A 5 -14.52 -47.33 4.25
CA LYS A 5 -15.21 -46.15 4.76
C LYS A 5 -14.30 -44.95 4.53
N TYR A 6 -14.61 -44.12 3.53
CA TYR A 6 -13.93 -42.86 3.30
C TYR A 6 -14.24 -41.92 4.47
N SER A 7 -13.26 -41.75 5.37
CA SER A 7 -13.26 -40.68 6.36
C SER A 7 -12.87 -39.40 5.65
N LEU A 8 -13.86 -38.57 5.29
CA LEU A 8 -13.61 -37.20 4.88
C LEU A 8 -13.18 -36.41 6.11
N ILE A 9 -11.86 -36.25 6.27
CA ILE A 9 -11.30 -35.28 7.20
C ILE A 9 -11.57 -33.89 6.61
N LEU A 10 -12.62 -33.23 7.10
CA LEU A 10 -12.88 -31.81 6.88
C LEU A 10 -11.78 -31.02 7.59
N LEU A 11 -10.70 -30.71 6.87
CA LEU A 11 -9.69 -29.78 7.33
C LEU A 11 -10.32 -28.37 7.27
N SER A 12 -10.73 -27.85 8.42
CA SER A 12 -11.14 -26.45 8.54
C SER A 12 -9.92 -25.57 8.29
N LEU A 13 -9.82 -25.04 7.05
CA LEU A 13 -8.86 -24.01 6.71
C LEU A 13 -9.25 -22.74 7.46
N ASN A 14 -8.64 -22.52 8.63
CA ASN A 14 -8.70 -21.23 9.29
C ASN A 14 -7.89 -20.24 8.43
N THR A 15 -8.56 -19.35 7.70
CA THR A 15 -7.90 -18.24 7.04
C THR A 15 -7.55 -17.18 8.09
N PHE A 16 -6.37 -17.31 8.69
CA PHE A 16 -5.86 -16.28 9.58
C PHE A 16 -5.45 -15.05 8.76
N SER A 17 -5.83 -13.87 9.24
CA SER A 17 -5.34 -12.60 8.68
C SER A 17 -3.81 -12.58 8.76
N PHE A 18 -3.14 -12.06 7.73
CA PHE A 18 -1.69 -11.88 7.78
C PHE A 18 -1.31 -10.94 8.93
N SER A 19 -0.16 -11.19 9.53
CA SER A 19 0.42 -10.38 10.61
C SER A 19 1.30 -9.25 10.07
N GLY A 20 1.61 -8.26 10.91
CA GLY A 20 2.49 -7.18 10.51
C GLY A 20 3.90 -7.66 10.17
N THR A 21 4.37 -8.69 10.88
CA THR A 21 5.64 -9.37 10.58
C THR A 21 5.56 -10.08 9.23
N ASP A 22 4.47 -10.80 8.92
CA ASP A 22 4.29 -11.44 7.60
C ASP A 22 4.33 -10.41 6.46
N CYS A 23 3.67 -9.26 6.65
CA CYS A 23 3.72 -8.16 5.70
C CYS A 23 5.15 -7.65 5.49
N PHE A 24 5.90 -7.41 6.56
CA PHE A 24 7.29 -6.97 6.49
C PHE A 24 8.22 -8.00 5.82
N ASP A 25 8.06 -9.29 6.09
CA ASP A 25 8.96 -10.33 5.57
C ASP A 25 8.59 -10.82 4.16
N SER A 26 7.34 -10.62 3.74
CA SER A 26 6.86 -11.04 2.41
C SER A 26 7.59 -10.36 1.25
N SER A 27 7.60 -11.01 0.09
CA SER A 27 7.98 -10.41 -1.19
C SER A 27 6.92 -10.73 -2.22
N PHE A 28 6.47 -9.72 -2.95
CA PHE A 28 5.36 -9.86 -3.88
C PHE A 28 5.43 -8.81 -5.00
N GLU A 29 4.67 -9.08 -6.05
CA GLU A 29 4.35 -8.14 -7.11
C GLU A 29 2.84 -8.17 -7.33
N VAL A 30 2.23 -7.00 -7.45
CA VAL A 30 0.79 -6.85 -7.69
C VAL A 30 0.56 -5.69 -8.68
N GLY A 31 -0.33 -5.91 -9.64
CA GLY A 31 -0.79 -4.90 -10.57
C GLY A 31 -2.28 -4.66 -10.39
N VAL A 32 -2.68 -3.40 -10.22
CA VAL A 32 -4.07 -2.96 -10.16
C VAL A 32 -4.33 -2.04 -11.35
N SER A 33 -5.33 -2.36 -12.17
CA SER A 33 -5.75 -1.55 -13.30
C SER A 33 -7.24 -1.24 -13.22
N HIS A 34 -7.62 -0.02 -13.57
CA HIS A 34 -9.03 0.36 -13.68
C HIS A 34 -9.26 1.42 -14.75
N LYS A 35 -10.52 1.52 -15.19
CA LYS A 35 -10.96 2.55 -16.14
C LYS A 35 -11.12 3.90 -15.42
N SER A 36 -10.82 4.98 -16.14
CA SER A 36 -10.83 6.35 -15.64
C SER A 36 -11.47 7.34 -16.63
N PHE A 37 -11.84 8.52 -16.12
CA PHE A 37 -12.58 9.56 -16.85
C PHE A 37 -11.70 10.24 -17.94
N PRO A 38 -12.28 10.72 -19.06
CA PRO A 38 -13.69 10.67 -19.48
C PRO A 38 -14.14 9.34 -20.10
N PHE A 39 -15.37 8.94 -19.78
CA PHE A 39 -16.10 7.78 -20.33
C PHE A 39 -15.46 6.39 -20.11
N GLY A 40 -14.52 6.24 -19.17
CA GLY A 40 -13.84 4.96 -18.96
C GLY A 40 -12.93 4.55 -20.13
N LEU A 41 -12.56 5.52 -20.97
CA LEU A 41 -11.71 5.31 -22.16
C LEU A 41 -10.22 5.25 -21.80
N LEU A 42 -9.84 5.77 -20.64
CA LEU A 42 -8.46 5.79 -20.17
C LEU A 42 -8.25 4.73 -19.10
N GLU A 43 -7.23 3.89 -19.27
CA GLU A 43 -6.82 2.94 -18.25
C GLU A 43 -5.71 3.55 -17.40
N LYS A 44 -5.87 3.49 -16.08
CA LYS A 44 -4.81 3.76 -15.12
C LYS A 44 -4.35 2.44 -14.52
N SER A 45 -3.05 2.32 -14.26
CA SER A 45 -2.51 1.14 -13.59
C SER A 45 -1.43 1.47 -12.58
N LEU A 46 -1.53 0.84 -11.41
CA LEU A 46 -0.53 0.85 -10.35
C LEU A 46 0.09 -0.54 -10.24
N THR A 47 1.40 -0.63 -10.40
CA THR A 47 2.18 -1.82 -10.06
C THR A 47 2.96 -1.57 -8.78
N VAL A 48 2.81 -2.46 -7.81
CA VAL A 48 3.58 -2.46 -6.56
C VAL A 48 4.45 -3.70 -6.50
N THR A 49 5.76 -3.49 -6.33
CA THR A 49 6.72 -4.57 -6.15
C THR A 49 7.42 -4.39 -4.82
N LYS A 50 7.35 -5.42 -3.97
CA LYS A 50 8.08 -5.48 -2.70
C LYS A 50 9.15 -6.57 -2.77
N LYS A 51 10.41 -6.18 -2.57
CA LYS A 51 11.56 -7.08 -2.52
C LYS A 51 12.34 -6.83 -1.24
N GLY A 52 12.08 -7.64 -0.22
CA GLY A 52 12.59 -7.37 1.13
C GLY A 52 12.12 -5.99 1.63
N CYS A 53 13.06 -5.09 1.90
CA CYS A 53 12.80 -3.74 2.39
C CYS A 53 12.50 -2.70 1.28
N GLU A 54 12.70 -3.04 0.01
CA GLU A 54 12.47 -2.09 -1.08
C GLU A 54 11.04 -2.24 -1.62
N LEU A 55 10.26 -1.16 -1.57
CA LEU A 55 8.98 -1.04 -2.24
C LEU A 55 9.12 -0.12 -3.45
N THR A 56 8.72 -0.63 -4.61
CA THR A 56 8.64 0.12 -5.86
C THR A 56 7.18 0.27 -6.27
N PHE A 57 6.79 1.51 -6.57
CA PHE A 57 5.46 1.86 -7.07
C PHE A 57 5.61 2.45 -8.46
N ALA A 58 5.10 1.77 -9.48
CA ALA A 58 5.06 2.26 -10.85
C ALA A 58 3.62 2.58 -11.20
N HIS A 59 3.32 3.85 -11.45
CA HIS A 59 1.99 4.32 -11.77
C HIS A 59 1.96 4.87 -13.20
N ASN A 60 1.07 4.31 -14.01
CA ASN A 60 0.79 4.75 -15.36
C ASN A 60 -0.60 5.38 -15.38
N GLN A 61 -0.66 6.71 -15.49
CA GLN A 61 -1.92 7.43 -15.69
C GLN A 61 -2.33 7.52 -17.17
N TRP A 62 -1.36 7.41 -18.08
CA TRP A 62 -1.51 7.46 -19.54
C TRP A 62 -0.17 7.08 -20.21
N LYS A 63 -0.17 6.86 -21.55
CA LYS A 63 0.98 6.37 -22.36
C LYS A 63 2.31 7.11 -22.12
N TYR A 64 2.29 8.35 -21.62
CA TYR A 64 3.48 9.18 -21.38
C TYR A 64 3.62 9.75 -19.96
N LEU A 65 2.65 9.53 -19.07
CA LEU A 65 2.67 10.11 -17.70
C LEU A 65 2.99 9.03 -16.66
N ASN A 66 4.15 8.38 -16.85
CA ASN A 66 4.64 7.35 -15.96
C ASN A 66 5.35 7.99 -14.76
N LYS A 67 4.96 7.57 -13.55
CA LYS A 67 5.63 7.95 -12.31
C LYS A 67 6.17 6.70 -11.66
N LYS A 68 7.35 6.81 -11.07
CA LYS A 68 7.95 5.73 -10.30
C LYS A 68 8.44 6.25 -8.96
N TRP A 69 8.07 5.57 -7.88
CA TRP A 69 8.63 5.79 -6.55
C TRP A 69 9.34 4.53 -6.07
N VAL A 70 10.47 4.72 -5.40
CA VAL A 70 11.20 3.66 -4.72
C VAL A 70 11.45 4.10 -3.29
N VAL A 71 11.06 3.26 -2.33
CA VAL A 71 11.19 3.51 -0.90
C VAL A 71 11.89 2.31 -0.27
N ASP A 72 13.03 2.54 0.38
CA ASP A 72 13.71 1.52 1.17
C ASP A 72 13.40 1.76 2.65
N ILE A 73 12.48 0.97 3.20
CA ILE A 73 11.94 1.18 4.55
C ILE A 73 12.93 0.78 5.66
N CYS A 74 14.07 0.19 5.31
CA CYS A 74 15.10 -0.24 6.25
C CYS A 74 16.32 0.70 6.27
N ARG A 75 16.26 1.86 5.59
CA ARG A 75 17.37 2.81 5.52
C ARG A 75 17.02 4.18 6.09
N ASP A 76 18.00 4.75 6.78
CA ASP A 76 18.05 6.16 7.12
C ASP A 76 18.86 6.98 6.11
N PRO A 77 18.56 8.29 5.96
CA PRO A 77 17.42 8.99 6.55
C PRO A 77 16.10 8.62 5.85
N ILE A 78 14.95 8.91 6.47
CA ILE A 78 13.64 8.73 5.84
C ILE A 78 13.58 9.47 4.50
N HIS A 79 13.36 8.74 3.40
CA HIS A 79 13.43 9.31 2.06
C HIS A 79 12.50 8.63 1.04
N ILE A 80 12.26 9.33 -0.06
CA ILE A 80 11.55 8.82 -1.24
C ILE A 80 12.44 9.08 -2.45
N LYS A 81 12.72 8.05 -3.25
CA LYS A 81 13.30 8.24 -4.58
C LYS A 81 12.15 8.33 -5.58
N ALA A 82 12.05 9.40 -6.35
CA ALA A 82 11.03 9.52 -7.39
C ALA A 82 11.70 9.72 -8.75
N ALA A 83 11.15 9.11 -9.80
CA ALA A 83 11.59 9.29 -11.16
C ALA A 83 10.46 9.89 -12.01
N GLU A 84 10.63 11.15 -12.40
CA GLU A 84 9.84 11.87 -13.40
C GLU A 84 10.77 12.30 -14.56
N GLY A 85 11.62 11.37 -15.05
CA GLY A 85 12.64 11.59 -16.09
C GLY A 85 14.09 11.40 -15.61
N SER A 86 14.41 11.90 -14.41
CA SER A 86 15.65 11.64 -13.66
C SER A 86 15.31 11.15 -12.24
N VAL A 87 16.23 10.43 -11.58
CA VAL A 87 16.02 9.94 -10.21
C VAL A 87 16.37 11.04 -9.21
N ASP A 88 15.35 11.61 -8.58
CA ASP A 88 15.48 12.57 -7.48
C ASP A 88 15.28 11.88 -6.13
N VAL A 89 16.03 12.31 -5.12
CA VAL A 89 15.93 11.81 -3.74
C VAL A 89 15.40 12.91 -2.83
N PHE A 90 14.21 12.69 -2.26
CA PHE A 90 13.57 13.61 -1.33
C PHE A 90 13.70 13.07 0.08
N ARG A 91 14.30 13.85 0.99
CA ARG A 91 14.51 13.45 2.40
C ARG A 91 13.49 14.13 3.31
N LYS A 92 13.01 13.41 4.32
CA LYS A 92 12.18 13.98 5.38
C LYS A 92 13.06 14.81 6.31
N ILE A 93 12.65 16.05 6.56
CA ILE A 93 13.33 16.97 7.50
C ILE A 93 12.45 17.30 8.72
N ALA A 94 11.13 17.16 8.60
CA ALA A 94 10.15 17.40 9.63
C ALA A 94 8.82 16.70 9.24
N SER A 95 7.84 16.74 10.13
CA SER A 95 6.49 16.23 9.86
C SER A 95 5.79 17.01 8.75
N CYS A 96 5.02 16.34 7.90
CA CYS A 96 4.25 17.02 6.85
C CYS A 96 3.06 17.84 7.36
N ASN A 97 2.72 17.70 8.64
CA ASN A 97 1.76 18.59 9.31
C ASN A 97 2.38 19.95 9.62
N THR A 98 3.72 20.04 9.71
CA THR A 98 4.42 21.27 10.06
C THR A 98 5.10 21.93 8.87
N VAL A 99 5.54 21.17 7.87
CA VAL A 99 6.23 21.70 6.67
C VAL A 99 5.57 21.25 5.38
N LYS A 100 5.57 22.14 4.39
CA LYS A 100 5.13 21.86 3.01
C LYS A 100 6.34 21.88 2.08
N ASN A 101 7.07 20.76 2.03
CA ASN A 101 8.28 20.63 1.21
C ASN A 101 8.12 19.56 0.10
N SER A 102 9.19 19.37 -0.68
CA SER A 102 9.22 18.41 -1.79
C SER A 102 9.02 16.96 -1.35
N PHE A 103 9.57 16.56 -0.20
CA PHE A 103 9.29 15.25 0.40
C PHE A 103 7.79 15.07 0.68
N CYS A 104 7.17 16.03 1.36
CA CYS A 104 5.74 15.96 1.68
C CYS A 104 4.86 15.94 0.43
N LYS A 105 5.22 16.70 -0.60
CA LYS A 105 4.54 16.64 -1.91
C LYS A 105 4.62 15.26 -2.53
N GLN A 106 5.78 14.61 -2.50
CA GLN A 106 5.96 13.26 -3.05
C GLN A 106 5.24 12.21 -2.21
N TYR A 107 5.30 12.30 -0.88
CA TYR A 107 4.56 11.43 0.02
C TYR A 107 3.04 11.53 -0.22
N THR A 108 2.48 12.73 -0.28
CA THR A 108 1.04 12.92 -0.55
C THR A 108 0.64 12.38 -1.93
N LYS A 109 1.47 12.59 -2.97
CA LYS A 109 1.22 12.01 -4.30
C LYS A 109 1.21 10.48 -4.25
N LEU A 110 2.24 9.87 -3.64
CA LEU A 110 2.37 8.41 -3.53
C LEU A 110 1.20 7.82 -2.73
N LYS A 111 0.88 8.42 -1.58
CA LYS A 111 -0.24 7.99 -0.72
C LYS A 111 -1.55 7.96 -1.49
N ARG A 112 -1.90 9.06 -2.18
CA ARG A 112 -3.11 9.12 -3.02
C ARG A 112 -3.13 8.05 -4.10
N VAL A 113 -2.02 7.79 -4.78
CA VAL A 113 -1.96 6.72 -5.79
C VAL A 113 -2.22 5.35 -5.18
N ILE A 114 -1.63 5.05 -4.02
CA ILE A 114 -1.85 3.78 -3.33
C ILE A 114 -3.31 3.65 -2.87
N GLU A 115 -3.91 4.71 -2.35
CA GLU A 115 -5.30 4.71 -1.88
C GLU A 115 -6.28 4.65 -3.05
N ASP A 116 -6.22 5.64 -3.95
CA ASP A 116 -7.23 5.89 -4.97
C ASP A 116 -7.16 4.91 -6.13
N ASP A 117 -5.95 4.61 -6.63
CA ASP A 117 -5.75 3.76 -7.80
C ASP A 117 -5.34 2.31 -7.39
N GLY A 118 -5.02 2.11 -6.11
CA GLY A 118 -4.67 0.80 -5.52
C GLY A 118 -5.77 0.22 -4.64
N LEU A 119 -5.89 0.66 -3.39
CA LEU A 119 -6.77 0.07 -2.37
C LEU A 119 -8.24 0.02 -2.78
N ILE A 120 -8.73 1.05 -3.47
CA ILE A 120 -10.13 1.11 -3.93
C ILE A 120 -10.43 0.02 -4.97
N PHE A 121 -9.46 -0.29 -5.85
CA PHE A 121 -9.69 -1.16 -7.01
C PHE A 121 -9.05 -2.55 -6.90
N ALA A 122 -8.18 -2.77 -5.92
CA ALA A 122 -7.52 -4.05 -5.71
C ALA A 122 -8.52 -5.16 -5.33
N SER A 123 -8.35 -6.32 -5.96
CA SER A 123 -9.27 -7.45 -5.82
C SER A 123 -8.94 -8.36 -4.63
N GLY A 124 -9.93 -9.12 -4.17
CA GLY A 124 -9.76 -10.10 -3.10
C GLY A 124 -9.80 -9.53 -1.68
N VAL A 125 -9.48 -10.36 -0.70
CA VAL A 125 -9.71 -10.07 0.73
C VAL A 125 -8.52 -9.34 1.35
N LYS A 126 -8.74 -8.11 1.87
CA LYS A 126 -7.70 -7.28 2.51
C LYS A 126 -6.82 -8.02 3.53
N SER A 127 -7.36 -8.97 4.28
CA SER A 127 -6.63 -9.71 5.32
C SER A 127 -5.76 -10.85 4.80
N GLU A 128 -5.79 -11.14 3.50
CA GLU A 128 -5.02 -12.23 2.89
C GLU A 128 -3.87 -11.66 2.07
N ILE A 129 -2.61 -11.92 2.49
CA ILE A 129 -1.42 -11.37 1.83
C ILE A 129 -1.24 -11.87 0.39
N GLU A 130 -1.89 -12.97 0.04
CA GLU A 130 -1.87 -13.50 -1.34
C GLU A 130 -2.83 -12.78 -2.27
N SER A 131 -3.86 -12.11 -1.75
CA SER A 131 -4.79 -11.32 -2.54
C SER A 131 -4.15 -10.01 -3.00
N ASP A 132 -4.64 -9.45 -4.12
CA ASP A 132 -4.17 -8.16 -4.60
C ASP A 132 -4.40 -7.06 -3.55
N HIS A 133 -5.59 -7.06 -2.94
CA HIS A 133 -5.95 -6.10 -1.91
C HIS A 133 -5.02 -6.21 -0.69
N GLY A 134 -4.72 -7.42 -0.23
CA GLY A 134 -3.80 -7.64 0.89
C GLY A 134 -2.37 -7.18 0.59
N LYS A 135 -1.86 -7.40 -0.63
CA LYS A 135 -0.54 -6.91 -1.08
C LYS A 135 -0.47 -5.39 -1.11
N VAL A 136 -1.49 -4.74 -1.67
CA VAL A 136 -1.57 -3.27 -1.70
C VAL A 136 -1.72 -2.70 -0.28
N TYR A 137 -2.56 -3.32 0.56
CA TYR A 137 -2.75 -2.90 1.95
C TYR A 137 -1.49 -3.05 2.80
N CYS A 138 -0.78 -4.18 2.67
CA CYS A 138 0.52 -4.35 3.29
C CYS A 138 1.50 -3.23 2.87
N SER A 139 1.56 -2.93 1.58
CA SER A 139 2.41 -1.85 1.06
C SER A 139 2.04 -0.49 1.62
N TYR A 140 0.74 -0.18 1.69
CA TYR A 140 0.21 1.06 2.28
C TYR A 140 0.66 1.22 3.74
N VAL A 141 0.49 0.19 4.57
CA VAL A 141 0.83 0.25 5.99
C VAL A 141 2.33 0.47 6.19
N LEU A 142 3.20 -0.24 5.46
CA LEU A 142 4.64 -0.06 5.54
C LEU A 142 5.06 1.37 5.14
N ILE A 143 4.40 1.93 4.12
CA ILE A 143 4.63 3.30 3.67
C ILE A 143 4.19 4.33 4.72
N GLU A 144 3.04 4.16 5.36
CA GLU A 144 2.59 5.05 6.44
C GLU A 144 3.56 5.01 7.63
N GLU A 145 3.94 3.82 8.10
CA GLU A 145 4.87 3.68 9.23
C GLU A 145 6.23 4.33 8.92
N TYR A 146 6.81 4.08 7.74
CA TYR A 146 8.10 4.67 7.36
C TYR A 146 8.02 6.16 7.05
N LEU A 147 7.16 6.60 6.13
CA LEU A 147 7.15 7.98 5.64
C LEU A 147 6.39 8.94 6.57
N LYS A 148 5.29 8.52 7.18
CA LYS A 148 4.50 9.36 8.10
C LYS A 148 5.07 9.31 9.52
N LYS A 149 5.25 8.11 10.06
CA LYS A 149 5.64 7.89 11.47
C LYS A 149 7.16 7.82 11.70
N SER A 150 7.96 7.88 10.64
CA SER A 150 9.42 7.82 10.71
C SER A 150 9.97 6.52 11.34
N VAL A 151 9.26 5.41 11.17
CA VAL A 151 9.68 4.09 11.68
C VAL A 151 10.61 3.42 10.68
N VAL A 152 11.85 3.13 11.08
CA VAL A 152 12.82 2.39 10.27
C VAL A 152 12.75 0.90 10.62
N PHE A 153 12.55 0.06 9.62
CA PHE A 153 12.39 -1.36 9.81
C PHE A 153 13.75 -2.09 9.87
N ASN A 154 13.80 -3.18 10.63
CA ASN A 154 14.97 -4.00 10.87
C ASN A 154 14.58 -5.48 10.83
N LYS A 155 15.43 -6.30 10.21
CA LYS A 155 15.20 -7.75 10.16
C LYS A 155 15.21 -8.37 11.56
N GLY A 156 14.39 -9.41 11.76
CA GLY A 156 14.31 -10.14 13.03
C GLY A 156 13.51 -9.44 14.13
N GLN A 157 12.83 -8.33 13.81
CA GLN A 157 11.90 -7.66 14.72
C GLN A 157 10.46 -8.10 14.47
N ASN A 158 9.60 -8.03 15.49
CA ASN A 158 8.17 -8.28 15.36
C ASN A 158 7.44 -6.97 15.02
N TYR A 159 6.66 -6.99 13.93
CA TYR A 159 5.91 -5.83 13.45
C TYR A 159 4.40 -6.00 13.54
N ASP A 160 3.88 -6.97 14.31
CA ASP A 160 2.44 -7.28 14.35
C ASP A 160 1.57 -6.11 14.80
N HIS A 161 2.16 -5.16 15.53
CA HIS A 161 1.50 -3.94 15.96
C HIS A 161 1.06 -3.04 14.80
N ILE A 162 1.73 -3.06 13.64
CA ILE A 162 1.40 -2.17 12.52
C ILE A 162 0.02 -2.47 11.92
N LEU A 163 -0.48 -3.71 12.04
CA LEU A 163 -1.83 -4.09 11.60
C LEU A 163 -2.87 -4.04 12.72
N LYS A 164 -2.44 -3.98 13.98
CA LYS A 164 -3.33 -3.83 15.15
C LYS A 164 -3.71 -2.37 15.37
N ASN A 165 -2.75 -1.45 15.26
CA ASN A 165 -2.99 -0.02 15.49
C ASN A 165 -3.89 0.60 14.42
N ASN A 166 -3.79 0.14 13.17
CA ASN A 166 -4.68 0.56 12.07
C ASN A 166 -6.15 0.12 12.24
N ARG A 167 -6.47 -0.77 13.19
CA ARG A 167 -7.88 -1.07 13.54
C ARG A 167 -8.47 -0.05 14.52
N ASN A 168 -7.63 0.56 15.35
CA ASN A 168 -8.04 1.51 16.38
C ASN A 168 -8.00 2.97 15.88
N GLU A 169 -7.15 3.30 14.90
CA GLU A 169 -7.13 4.63 14.24
C GLU A 169 -8.35 4.86 13.30
N THR A 170 -9.23 3.86 13.10
CA THR A 170 -10.51 4.06 12.37
C THR A 170 -11.54 4.89 13.15
N ALA A 171 -11.26 5.23 14.40
CA ALA A 171 -12.01 6.23 15.15
C ALA A 171 -11.12 7.45 15.36
N SER A 172 -11.39 8.53 14.60
CA SER A 172 -10.78 9.85 14.78
C SER A 172 -9.31 9.98 14.39
N GLU A 173 -9.02 10.14 13.09
CA GLU A 173 -8.30 11.31 12.57
C GLU A 173 -8.49 11.38 11.05
N ASP A 174 -8.91 12.55 10.59
CA ASP A 174 -9.24 12.90 9.21
C ASP A 174 -8.17 12.37 8.22
N SER A 175 -8.55 11.41 7.39
CA SER A 175 -7.69 10.77 6.39
C SER A 175 -7.29 11.73 5.26
N GLY A 176 -7.66 13.01 5.33
CA GLY A 176 -7.48 13.96 4.23
C GLY A 176 -8.32 13.60 3.00
N PHE A 177 -9.18 12.58 3.12
CA PHE A 177 -10.17 12.16 2.16
C PHE A 177 -11.45 12.93 2.46
N SER A 178 -11.58 14.13 1.88
CA SER A 178 -12.85 14.86 1.94
C SER A 178 -13.84 14.18 0.99
N VAL A 179 -14.75 13.40 1.54
CA VAL A 179 -15.95 12.97 0.82
C VAL A 179 -16.89 14.16 0.78
N ASP A 180 -17.40 14.51 -0.40
CA ASP A 180 -18.54 15.43 -0.46
C ASP A 180 -19.71 14.79 0.32
N PRO A 181 -20.15 15.38 1.45
CA PRO A 181 -21.18 14.78 2.31
C PRO A 181 -22.54 14.66 1.60
N THR A 182 -22.72 15.38 0.48
CA THR A 182 -23.95 15.38 -0.30
C THR A 182 -23.97 14.32 -1.40
N SER A 183 -22.84 14.06 -2.07
CA SER A 183 -22.78 13.10 -3.18
C SER A 183 -22.10 11.78 -2.85
N GLY A 184 -21.40 11.68 -1.71
CA GLY A 184 -20.59 10.51 -1.36
C GLY A 184 -19.39 10.30 -2.29
N LYS A 185 -19.12 11.24 -3.20
CA LYS A 185 -18.02 11.13 -4.17
C LYS A 185 -16.72 11.64 -3.56
N ALA A 186 -15.65 10.92 -3.82
CA ALA A 186 -14.31 11.44 -3.66
C ALA A 186 -14.11 12.60 -4.65
N ASN A 187 -13.54 13.71 -4.18
CA ASN A 187 -13.10 14.78 -5.08
C ASN A 187 -11.87 14.28 -5.85
N PHE A 188 -12.09 13.78 -7.06
CA PHE A 188 -11.02 13.42 -8.02
C PHE A 188 -10.45 14.67 -8.71
#